data_AF-A0A8H3B6D1-F1
#
_entry.id   AF-A0A8H3B6D1-F1
#
_cell.length_a   1.000
_cell.length_b   1.000
_cell.length_c   1.000
_cell.angle_alpha   90.00
_cell.angle_beta   90.00
_cell.angle_gamma   90.00
#
_symmetry.space_group_name_H-M   'P 1'
#
loop_
_entity.id
_entity.type
_entity.pdbx_description
1 polymer ?
#
loop_
_entity_poly.entity_id
_entity_poly.type
_entity_poly.pdbx_seq_one_letter_code
_entity_poly.pdbx_strand_id
1 'polypeptide(L)'
;MNNILPPDEIEYSGRPEGKDQILRDSSWLCGFRVDDMDGPQVSARQVASYADGATPFIQDMNSVSTEVITTENQRTANYVHQGWSIGAIATISPWTSSRIDAANRHNAEGAWVTRRTLVTRLKVQVLLQDLAPAPEFVAAIEAALGLPTRFERFQGVYLALSRWGDVVPLGLEIGSSLALTDTETNLTQISATTSYNSFTYLSTIGTANIVRKGGASNAGWDDGAWTTVDVPATEWRPIRIITVAPTVCLLTNDIQARLTELYDDRLLCLQPLIVNPLGWEWETCDDTDNASRTISKVEVHSSGYIIGLSVHYLDGVVSRAGREAANKHTFKLTNGEHIVEVLTCTDGEWLRGMQFITSKGRCSVICGTLDGIPIVSRSKGGILAGFLTASKKHPQWEYLMTSAGGIWRYDLVPKIPKQDDVYSDYYGARNLPGTNFNDRPLIGNSGSMYISNVAIQAGAHIDGIQVSYKPRTTGLGIDH
;
A
#
# COMPACT_ATOMS: atom_id res chain seq x y z
N MET A 1 16.42 61.48 46.08
CA MET A 1 15.09 60.84 46.12
C MET A 1 14.71 60.50 44.70
N ASN A 2 14.86 59.23 44.31
CA ASN A 2 14.33 58.67 43.06
C ASN A 2 13.82 57.28 43.41
N ASN A 3 12.51 57.10 43.36
CA ASN A 3 11.82 55.83 43.58
C ASN A 3 11.89 55.02 42.28
N ILE A 4 12.56 53.87 42.33
CA ILE A 4 12.48 52.84 41.29
C ILE A 4 11.47 51.81 41.80
N LEU A 5 10.31 51.74 41.15
CA LEU A 5 9.34 50.65 41.33
C LEU A 5 9.86 49.39 40.60
N PRO A 6 9.70 48.20 41.19
CA PRO A 6 10.04 46.95 40.51
C PRO A 6 9.01 46.64 39.41
N PRO A 7 9.38 45.84 38.39
CA PRO A 7 8.47 45.45 37.33
C PRO A 7 7.37 44.54 37.87
N ASP A 8 6.14 44.81 37.44
CA ASP A 8 4.94 44.05 37.74
C ASP A 8 5.14 42.56 37.46
N GLU A 9 4.83 41.74 38.46
CA GLU A 9 4.65 40.30 38.33
C GLU A 9 3.54 40.05 37.30
N ILE A 10 3.88 39.37 36.21
CA ILE A 10 2.90 38.83 35.27
C ILE A 10 2.18 37.71 36.01
N GLU A 11 0.96 37.99 36.47
CA GLU A 11 0.03 36.99 36.99
C GLU A 11 -0.27 35.93 35.91
N TYR A 12 0.40 34.78 36.01
CA TYR A 12 0.00 33.53 35.34
C TYR A 12 -1.25 32.95 36.03
N SER A 13 -2.37 33.68 36.01
CA SER A 13 -3.64 33.23 36.57
C SER A 13 -4.55 32.69 35.45
N GLY A 14 -4.32 31.43 35.06
CA GLY A 14 -5.21 30.71 34.15
C GLY A 14 -4.93 29.21 34.24
N ARG A 15 -5.75 28.50 35.02
CA ARG A 15 -5.66 27.04 35.19
C ARG A 15 -5.71 26.32 33.81
N PRO A 16 -4.89 25.29 33.56
CA PRO A 16 -4.79 24.59 32.27
C PRO A 16 -6.03 23.80 31.82
N GLU A 17 -7.01 23.61 32.71
CA GLU A 17 -8.11 22.62 32.55
C GLU A 17 -8.93 22.79 31.26
N GLY A 18 -9.07 24.02 30.76
CA GLY A 18 -9.82 24.28 29.51
C GLY A 18 -9.05 23.87 28.25
N LYS A 19 -7.73 24.04 28.21
CA LYS A 19 -6.92 23.75 27.01
C LYS A 19 -6.72 22.24 26.82
N ASP A 20 -6.58 21.50 27.90
CA ASP A 20 -6.46 20.04 27.86
C ASP A 20 -7.70 19.37 27.26
N GLN A 21 -8.89 19.88 27.60
CA GLN A 21 -10.15 19.39 27.03
C GLN A 21 -10.20 19.64 25.52
N ILE A 22 -9.79 20.82 25.05
CA ILE A 22 -9.73 21.16 23.62
C ILE A 22 -8.79 20.21 22.88
N LEU A 23 -7.62 19.89 23.46
CA LEU A 23 -6.67 18.95 22.87
C LEU A 23 -7.26 17.54 22.76
N ARG A 24 -7.93 17.06 23.81
CA ARG A 24 -8.62 15.76 23.78
C ARG A 24 -9.72 15.71 22.72
N ASP A 25 -10.57 16.74 22.67
CA ASP A 25 -11.66 16.84 21.68
C ASP A 25 -11.14 17.02 20.24
N SER A 26 -9.87 17.43 20.10
CA SER A 26 -9.16 17.59 18.84
C SER A 26 -8.46 16.32 18.37
N SER A 27 -8.61 15.19 19.08
CA SER A 27 -7.88 13.94 18.80
C SER A 27 -6.36 14.14 18.80
N TRP A 28 -5.86 15.05 19.64
CA TRP A 28 -4.43 15.23 19.84
C TRP A 28 -3.79 13.95 20.36
N LEU A 29 -2.60 13.61 19.85
CA LEU A 29 -1.90 12.34 20.11
C LEU A 29 -2.61 11.05 19.64
N CYS A 30 -3.75 11.16 18.94
CA CYS A 30 -4.27 10.05 18.16
C CYS A 30 -3.45 9.85 16.89
N GLY A 31 -3.30 8.62 16.46
CA GLY A 31 -2.65 8.35 15.18
C GLY A 31 -3.60 8.64 14.01
N PHE A 32 -3.04 9.02 12.88
CA PHE A 32 -3.75 9.24 11.63
C PHE A 32 -3.32 8.18 10.63
N ARG A 33 -4.30 7.56 9.98
CA ARG A 33 -4.06 6.79 8.76
C ARG A 33 -3.88 7.74 7.60
N VAL A 34 -2.82 7.52 6.82
CA VAL A 34 -2.48 8.34 5.67
C VAL A 34 -2.31 7.52 4.41
N ASP A 35 -2.97 6.36 4.32
CA ASP A 35 -2.93 5.48 3.16
C ASP A 35 -4.12 5.65 2.19
N ASP A 36 -5.10 6.49 2.54
CA ASP A 36 -6.30 6.72 1.72
C ASP A 36 -6.11 7.84 0.68
N MET A 37 -6.93 7.82 -0.37
CA MET A 37 -7.00 8.85 -1.42
C MET A 37 -7.84 10.06 -1.00
N ASP A 38 -8.89 9.84 -0.22
CA ASP A 38 -9.88 10.87 0.13
C ASP A 38 -9.39 11.84 1.22
N GLY A 39 -8.29 11.50 1.88
CA GLY A 39 -7.68 12.28 2.94
C GLY A 39 -7.24 11.43 4.13
N PRO A 40 -6.67 12.08 5.15
CA PRO A 40 -6.23 11.40 6.37
C PRO A 40 -7.42 11.04 7.25
N GLN A 41 -7.36 9.87 7.87
CA GLN A 41 -8.40 9.38 8.79
C GLN A 41 -7.83 9.28 10.20
N VAL A 42 -8.49 9.94 11.15
CA VAL A 42 -8.09 9.86 12.56
C VAL A 42 -8.44 8.49 13.14
N SER A 43 -7.50 7.89 13.87
CA SER A 43 -7.78 6.69 14.66
C SER A 43 -8.57 7.07 15.90
N ALA A 44 -9.49 6.20 16.31
CA ALA A 44 -10.18 6.31 17.60
C ALA A 44 -9.25 6.04 18.80
N ARG A 45 -7.98 5.65 18.56
CA ARG A 45 -7.03 5.31 19.61
C ARG A 45 -5.94 6.37 19.73
N GLN A 46 -5.70 6.79 20.96
CA GLN A 46 -4.54 7.59 21.32
C GLN A 46 -3.28 6.72 21.22
N VAL A 47 -2.37 7.05 20.30
CA VAL A 47 -1.17 6.25 20.02
C VAL A 47 0.03 6.70 20.84
N ALA A 48 -0.01 7.93 21.37
CA ALA A 48 1.05 8.51 22.17
C ALA A 48 0.51 9.21 23.43
N SER A 49 1.36 9.32 24.43
CA SER A 49 1.17 10.13 25.64
C SER A 49 2.43 10.96 25.86
N TYR A 50 2.37 11.97 26.73
CA TYR A 50 3.58 12.70 27.09
C TYR A 50 4.49 11.83 27.96
N ALA A 51 5.79 11.85 27.66
CA ALA A 51 6.80 11.27 28.53
C ALA A 51 6.82 12.00 29.89
N ASP A 52 7.27 11.33 30.94
CA ASP A 52 7.15 11.77 32.35
C ASP A 52 7.46 13.27 32.55
N GLY A 53 6.41 14.06 32.80
CA GLY A 53 6.50 15.50 33.08
C GLY A 53 6.65 16.41 31.86
N ALA A 54 6.73 15.85 30.65
CA ALA A 54 6.76 16.63 29.42
C ALA A 54 5.39 17.26 29.14
N THR A 55 5.40 18.45 28.56
CA THR A 55 4.20 19.21 28.20
C THR A 55 4.37 19.79 26.80
N PRO A 56 3.28 19.90 26.01
CA PRO A 56 3.36 20.53 24.71
C PRO A 56 3.67 22.02 24.87
N PHE A 57 4.34 22.60 23.89
CA PHE A 57 4.37 24.04 23.72
C PHE A 57 3.03 24.51 23.15
N ILE A 58 2.29 25.31 23.91
CA ILE A 58 1.00 25.88 23.50
C ILE A 58 1.14 27.39 23.41
N GLN A 59 0.85 27.93 22.23
CA GLN A 59 0.84 29.36 21.97
C GLN A 59 -0.57 29.81 21.59
N ASP A 60 -1.07 30.80 22.34
CA ASP A 60 -2.30 31.49 21.97
C ASP A 60 -2.03 32.39 20.76
N MET A 61 -2.91 32.30 19.77
CA MET A 61 -2.83 33.00 18.51
C MET A 61 -4.16 33.74 18.29
N ASN A 62 -4.11 34.86 17.58
CA ASN A 62 -5.30 35.55 17.11
C ASN A 62 -5.00 36.14 15.73
N SER A 63 -4.78 35.24 14.78
CA SER A 63 -4.36 35.61 13.43
C SER A 63 -5.29 35.02 12.39
N VAL A 64 -5.60 35.83 11.38
CA VAL A 64 -6.30 35.39 10.18
C VAL A 64 -5.28 35.31 9.04
N SER A 65 -5.25 34.20 8.33
CA SER A 65 -4.34 34.01 7.20
C SER A 65 -5.05 33.31 6.05
N THR A 66 -4.67 33.65 4.83
CA THR A 66 -5.13 32.97 3.62
C THR A 66 -3.93 32.41 2.88
N GLU A 67 -3.99 31.13 2.52
CA GLU A 67 -2.96 30.45 1.75
C GLU A 67 -3.55 29.83 0.49
N VAL A 68 -2.71 29.74 -0.54
CA VAL A 68 -3.03 29.10 -1.82
C VAL A 68 -1.92 28.08 -2.10
N ILE A 69 -2.29 26.83 -2.27
CA ILE A 69 -1.36 25.71 -2.39
C ILE A 69 -1.71 24.94 -3.66
N THR A 70 -0.72 24.79 -4.54
CA THR A 70 -0.85 23.97 -5.76
C THR A 70 -0.24 22.59 -5.51
N THR A 71 -0.90 21.55 -5.99
CA THR A 71 -0.47 20.14 -5.86
C THR A 71 -0.61 19.41 -7.19
N GLU A 72 0.26 18.43 -7.41
CA GLU A 72 0.42 17.73 -8.72
C GLU A 72 -0.38 16.42 -8.83
N ASN A 73 -1.03 16.00 -7.75
CA ASN A 73 -1.84 14.78 -7.74
C ASN A 73 -3.05 14.91 -6.80
N GLN A 74 -4.10 14.18 -7.12
CA GLN A 74 -5.38 14.23 -6.41
C GLN A 74 -5.25 13.89 -4.93
N ARG A 75 -4.43 12.89 -4.57
CA ARG A 75 -4.22 12.51 -3.17
C ARG A 75 -3.67 13.68 -2.37
N THR A 76 -2.60 14.31 -2.84
CA THR A 76 -1.99 15.45 -2.15
C THR A 76 -3.00 16.60 -2.02
N ALA A 77 -3.77 16.87 -3.07
CA ALA A 77 -4.82 17.88 -3.05
C ALA A 77 -5.85 17.63 -1.95
N ASN A 78 -6.32 16.38 -1.80
CA ASN A 78 -7.29 16.00 -0.77
C ASN A 78 -6.74 16.15 0.66
N TYR A 79 -5.46 15.84 0.88
CA TYR A 79 -4.85 16.03 2.20
C TYR A 79 -4.65 17.51 2.53
N VAL A 80 -4.20 18.30 1.56
CA VAL A 80 -4.14 19.76 1.70
C VAL A 80 -5.56 20.30 1.93
N HIS A 81 -6.57 19.83 1.23
CA HIS A 81 -7.96 20.23 1.49
C HIS A 81 -8.36 20.00 2.96
N GLN A 82 -7.87 18.92 3.58
CA GLN A 82 -8.10 18.57 4.98
C GLN A 82 -7.20 19.30 6.00
N GLY A 83 -6.39 20.27 5.58
CA GLY A 83 -5.56 21.07 6.48
C GLY A 83 -4.14 20.53 6.66
N TRP A 84 -3.70 19.52 5.90
CA TRP A 84 -2.34 19.00 6.04
C TRP A 84 -1.35 19.86 5.27
N SER A 85 -0.14 20.00 5.82
CA SER A 85 0.99 20.62 5.14
C SER A 85 1.64 19.63 4.16
N ILE A 86 2.34 20.15 3.13
CA ILE A 86 3.09 19.30 2.19
C ILE A 86 4.15 18.47 2.92
N GLY A 87 4.82 19.04 3.93
CA GLY A 87 5.80 18.31 4.74
C GLY A 87 5.19 17.17 5.54
N ALA A 88 4.00 17.38 6.11
CA ALA A 88 3.27 16.33 6.82
C ALA A 88 2.82 15.21 5.87
N ILE A 89 2.37 15.55 4.66
CA ILE A 89 1.96 14.58 3.63
C ILE A 89 3.15 13.75 3.14
N ALA A 90 4.33 14.37 3.01
CA ALA A 90 5.56 13.70 2.59
C ALA A 90 6.14 12.76 3.66
N THR A 91 5.68 12.87 4.91
CA THR A 91 6.13 12.01 6.01
C THR A 91 5.40 10.68 5.96
N ILE A 92 5.91 9.74 5.15
CA ILE A 92 5.34 8.42 4.93
C ILE A 92 6.37 7.36 5.32
N SER A 93 5.97 6.41 6.16
CA SER A 93 6.82 5.26 6.50
C SER A 93 6.86 4.24 5.35
N PRO A 94 7.90 3.39 5.24
CA PRO A 94 7.92 2.34 4.22
C PRO A 94 6.67 1.44 4.27
N TRP A 95 6.20 1.10 5.48
CA TRP A 95 4.96 0.36 5.70
C TRP A 95 3.73 1.04 5.10
N THR A 96 3.61 2.34 5.29
CA THR A 96 2.48 3.13 4.76
C THR A 96 2.57 3.26 3.24
N SER A 97 3.78 3.45 2.69
CA SER A 97 4.02 3.48 1.24
C SER A 97 3.56 2.18 0.59
N SER A 98 4.00 1.02 1.11
CA SER A 98 3.59 -0.28 0.59
C SER A 98 2.08 -0.48 0.62
N ARG A 99 1.37 0.02 1.65
CA ARG A 99 -0.11 -0.06 1.69
C ARG A 99 -0.78 0.83 0.65
N ILE A 100 -0.25 2.03 0.39
CA ILE A 100 -0.73 2.91 -0.67
C ILE A 100 -0.57 2.20 -2.03
N ASP A 101 0.61 1.61 -2.27
CA ASP A 101 0.89 0.85 -3.50
C ASP A 101 -0.02 -0.39 -3.62
N ALA A 102 -0.27 -1.09 -2.52
CA ALA A 102 -1.15 -2.25 -2.45
C ALA A 102 -2.62 -1.93 -2.75
N ALA A 103 -3.09 -0.75 -2.32
CA ALA A 103 -4.45 -0.32 -2.59
C ALA A 103 -4.70 -0.08 -4.09
N ASN A 104 -3.63 0.15 -4.86
CA ASN A 104 -3.63 0.31 -6.31
C ASN A 104 -4.78 1.22 -6.82
N ARG A 105 -5.01 2.32 -6.10
CA ARG A 105 -6.04 3.29 -6.47
C ARG A 105 -5.44 4.25 -7.48
N HIS A 106 -6.23 4.62 -8.48
CA HIS A 106 -5.83 5.63 -9.45
C HIS A 106 -5.63 6.97 -8.73
N ASN A 107 -4.41 7.47 -8.71
CA ASN A 107 -4.08 8.82 -8.28
C ASN A 107 -3.93 9.67 -9.53
N ALA A 108 -5.00 10.39 -9.89
CA ALA A 108 -4.97 11.23 -11.08
C ALA A 108 -3.83 12.25 -10.96
N GLU A 109 -3.07 12.40 -12.04
CA GLU A 109 -2.08 13.47 -12.23
C GLU A 109 -2.76 14.72 -12.79
N GLY A 110 -2.25 15.91 -12.43
CA GLY A 110 -2.86 17.19 -12.79
C GLY A 110 -2.50 18.31 -11.82
N ALA A 111 -2.92 19.53 -12.11
CA ALA A 111 -2.74 20.66 -11.22
C ALA A 111 -4.04 20.93 -10.44
N TRP A 112 -4.00 20.70 -9.13
CA TRP A 112 -5.05 21.10 -8.20
C TRP A 112 -4.59 22.31 -7.39
N VAL A 113 -5.50 23.23 -7.15
CA VAL A 113 -5.24 24.41 -6.32
C VAL A 113 -6.19 24.36 -5.12
N THR A 114 -5.62 24.51 -3.94
CA THR A 114 -6.35 24.57 -2.68
C THR A 114 -6.14 25.94 -2.04
N ARG A 115 -7.22 26.69 -1.87
CA ARG A 115 -7.23 27.95 -1.12
C ARG A 115 -7.84 27.72 0.25
N ARG A 116 -7.14 28.14 1.31
CA ARG A 116 -7.62 28.01 2.70
C ARG A 116 -7.55 29.36 3.40
N THR A 117 -8.67 29.79 3.98
CA THR A 117 -8.69 30.88 4.96
C THR A 117 -8.72 30.25 6.35
N LEU A 118 -7.83 30.69 7.23
CA LEU A 118 -7.62 30.13 8.57
C LEU A 118 -7.76 31.24 9.60
N VAL A 119 -8.54 31.00 10.66
CA VAL A 119 -8.57 31.80 11.89
C VAL A 119 -7.92 30.96 12.98
N THR A 120 -6.67 31.26 13.28
CA THR A 120 -5.86 30.46 14.22
C THR A 120 -6.00 31.01 15.62
N ARG A 121 -6.37 30.13 16.56
CA ARG A 121 -6.58 30.45 17.98
C ARG A 121 -5.51 29.84 18.87
N LEU A 122 -5.08 28.63 18.54
CA LEU A 122 -4.01 27.94 19.24
C LEU A 122 -3.03 27.35 18.25
N LYS A 123 -1.75 27.38 18.62
CA LYS A 123 -0.71 26.58 17.99
C LYS A 123 -0.12 25.66 19.05
N VAL A 124 -0.07 24.37 18.73
CA VAL A 124 0.37 23.31 19.63
C VAL A 124 1.54 22.60 18.98
N GLN A 125 2.64 22.42 19.73
CA GLN A 125 3.83 21.74 19.26
C GLN A 125 4.39 20.83 20.35
N VAL A 126 4.94 19.68 19.95
CA VAL A 126 5.64 18.75 20.84
C VAL A 126 6.80 18.13 20.09
N LEU A 127 7.90 17.86 20.80
CA LEU A 127 9.01 17.12 20.21
C LEU A 127 8.71 15.61 20.28
N LEU A 128 9.20 14.86 19.30
CA LEU A 128 9.02 13.41 19.30
C LEU A 128 9.60 12.75 20.57
N GLN A 129 10.70 13.29 21.10
CA GLN A 129 11.37 12.80 22.31
C GLN A 129 10.54 12.99 23.59
N ASP A 130 9.58 13.92 23.55
CA ASP A 130 8.68 14.22 24.66
C ASP A 130 7.43 13.33 24.64
N LEU A 131 7.35 12.38 23.72
CA LEU A 131 6.25 11.44 23.57
C LEU A 131 6.67 10.02 23.94
N ALA A 132 5.78 9.31 24.62
CA ALA A 132 5.86 7.88 24.87
C ALA A 132 4.73 7.16 24.13
N PRO A 133 4.99 6.00 23.49
CA PRO A 133 3.95 5.23 22.82
C PRO A 133 2.93 4.69 23.84
N ALA A 134 1.67 4.58 23.45
CA ALA A 134 0.67 3.89 24.24
C ALA A 134 1.10 2.41 24.47
N PRO A 135 1.06 1.88 25.71
CA PRO A 135 1.48 0.51 25.99
C PRO A 135 0.78 -0.54 25.12
N GLU A 136 -0.50 -0.34 24.81
CA GLU A 136 -1.27 -1.26 23.98
C GLU A 136 -0.91 -1.16 22.50
N PHE A 137 -0.35 -0.03 22.03
CA PHE A 137 0.22 0.08 20.70
C PHE A 137 1.51 -0.74 20.61
N VAL A 138 2.40 -0.59 21.61
CA VAL A 138 3.63 -1.39 21.71
C VAL A 138 3.30 -2.88 21.72
N ALA A 139 2.39 -3.31 22.60
CA ALA A 139 1.98 -4.70 22.71
C ALA A 139 1.36 -5.24 21.40
N ALA A 140 0.60 -4.42 20.66
CA ALA A 140 0.05 -4.83 19.37
C ALA A 140 1.13 -5.08 18.32
N ILE A 141 2.17 -4.22 18.28
CA ILE A 141 3.30 -4.39 17.36
C ILE A 141 4.15 -5.61 17.77
N GLU A 142 4.44 -5.78 19.05
CA GLU A 142 5.18 -6.95 19.54
C GLU A 142 4.45 -8.27 19.26
N ALA A 143 3.13 -8.29 19.49
CA ALA A 143 2.30 -9.44 19.17
C ALA A 143 2.32 -9.77 17.67
N ALA A 144 2.27 -8.75 16.81
CA ALA A 144 2.41 -8.92 15.37
C ALA A 144 3.79 -9.49 14.99
N LEU A 145 4.88 -8.93 15.54
CA LEU A 145 6.23 -9.41 15.28
C LEU A 145 6.48 -10.83 15.83
N GLY A 146 5.71 -11.27 16.84
CA GLY A 146 5.77 -12.61 17.42
C GLY A 146 5.04 -13.70 16.62
N LEU A 147 4.34 -13.35 15.54
CA LEU A 147 3.62 -14.33 14.72
C LEU A 147 4.59 -15.33 14.04
N PRO A 148 4.15 -16.58 13.77
CA PRO A 148 5.08 -17.65 13.43
C PRO A 148 5.66 -17.51 12.01
N THR A 149 4.88 -17.05 11.04
CA THR A 149 5.35 -16.88 9.66
C THR A 149 5.64 -15.42 9.32
N ARG A 150 6.56 -15.20 8.37
CA ARG A 150 6.88 -13.84 7.86
C ARG A 150 5.64 -13.10 7.37
N PHE A 151 4.79 -13.78 6.60
CA PHE A 151 3.54 -13.20 6.13
C PHE A 151 2.64 -12.74 7.27
N GLU A 152 2.40 -13.61 8.26
CA GLU A 152 1.54 -13.26 9.40
C GLU A 152 2.11 -12.07 10.17
N ARG A 153 3.44 -11.99 10.33
CA ARG A 153 4.09 -10.82 10.94
C ARG A 153 3.80 -9.54 10.17
N PHE A 154 3.98 -9.54 8.84
CA PHE A 154 3.66 -8.40 7.98
C PHE A 154 2.19 -7.97 8.11
N GLN A 155 1.28 -8.93 8.01
CA GLN A 155 -0.15 -8.68 8.12
C GLN A 155 -0.52 -8.14 9.51
N GLY A 156 0.06 -8.71 10.56
CA GLY A 156 -0.12 -8.24 11.94
C GLY A 156 0.32 -6.79 12.10
N VAL A 157 1.48 -6.41 11.55
CA VAL A 157 2.00 -5.04 11.62
C VAL A 157 1.08 -4.09 10.86
N TYR A 158 0.61 -4.46 9.66
CA TYR A 158 -0.37 -3.68 8.91
C TYR A 158 -1.69 -3.49 9.66
N LEU A 159 -2.22 -4.54 10.28
CA LEU A 159 -3.44 -4.45 11.06
C LEU A 159 -3.26 -3.54 12.28
N ALA A 160 -2.09 -3.62 12.94
CA ALA A 160 -1.75 -2.71 14.04
C ALA A 160 -1.69 -1.26 13.54
N LEU A 161 -0.93 -0.94 12.51
CA LEU A 161 -0.81 0.43 11.97
C LEU A 161 -2.14 0.95 11.40
N SER A 162 -2.94 0.09 10.76
CA SER A 162 -4.30 0.45 10.31
C SER A 162 -5.21 0.81 11.49
N ARG A 163 -5.08 0.11 12.62
CA ARG A 163 -5.90 0.37 13.82
C ARG A 163 -5.42 1.60 14.59
N TRP A 164 -4.12 1.81 14.70
CA TRP A 164 -3.52 2.83 15.56
C TRP A 164 -3.14 4.11 14.83
N GLY A 165 -3.04 4.08 13.51
CA GLY A 165 -2.57 5.18 12.66
C GLY A 165 -1.12 5.00 12.22
N ASP A 166 -0.79 5.61 11.09
CA ASP A 166 0.53 5.62 10.47
C ASP A 166 1.44 6.72 11.01
N VAL A 167 0.86 7.86 11.35
CA VAL A 167 1.58 9.04 11.83
C VAL A 167 0.87 9.64 13.04
N VAL A 168 1.63 10.33 13.90
CA VAL A 168 1.13 11.11 15.03
C VAL A 168 1.46 12.59 14.80
N PRO A 169 0.54 13.53 15.08
CA PRO A 169 0.83 14.95 14.91
C PRO A 169 1.84 15.41 15.96
N LEU A 170 2.86 16.15 15.50
CA LEU A 170 3.84 16.84 16.34
C LEU A 170 3.59 18.34 16.40
N GLY A 171 2.85 18.88 15.43
CA GLY A 171 2.49 20.29 15.39
C GLY A 171 1.16 20.50 14.70
N LEU A 172 0.26 21.23 15.34
CA LEU A 172 -1.03 21.59 14.76
C LEU A 172 -1.49 22.98 15.15
N GLU A 173 -2.41 23.53 14.36
CA GLU A 173 -3.14 24.76 14.64
C GLU A 173 -4.62 24.43 14.84
N ILE A 174 -5.22 25.05 15.86
CA ILE A 174 -6.62 24.88 16.24
C ILE A 174 -7.34 26.23 16.06
N GLY A 175 -8.55 26.18 15.49
CA GLY A 175 -9.40 27.34 15.31
C GLY A 175 -10.55 27.04 14.35
N SER A 176 -10.76 27.94 13.38
CA SER A 176 -11.76 27.80 12.33
C SER A 176 -11.13 27.96 10.93
N SER A 177 -11.62 27.23 9.94
CA SER A 177 -11.10 27.29 8.57
C SER A 177 -12.16 27.10 7.52
N LEU A 178 -11.94 27.73 6.36
CA LEU A 178 -12.66 27.49 5.11
C LEU A 178 -11.66 27.06 4.05
N ALA A 179 -11.84 25.87 3.49
CA ALA A 179 -11.01 25.33 2.43
C ALA A 179 -11.83 25.14 1.15
N LEU A 180 -11.24 25.51 0.01
CA LEU A 180 -11.75 25.35 -1.34
C LEU A 180 -10.68 24.65 -2.17
N THR A 181 -11.02 23.53 -2.80
CA THR A 181 -10.11 22.81 -3.70
C THR A 181 -10.79 22.53 -5.03
N ASP A 182 -10.10 22.84 -6.12
CA ASP A 182 -10.53 22.56 -7.49
C ASP A 182 -9.30 22.39 -8.39
N THR A 183 -9.50 22.07 -9.67
CA THR A 183 -8.44 22.10 -10.68
C THR A 183 -8.00 23.54 -10.97
N GLU A 184 -6.75 23.71 -11.35
CA GLU A 184 -6.18 25.03 -11.67
C GLU A 184 -6.97 25.76 -12.77
N THR A 185 -7.43 25.03 -13.79
CA THR A 185 -8.22 25.56 -14.91
C THR A 185 -9.57 26.13 -14.46
N ASN A 186 -10.17 25.58 -13.40
CA ASN A 186 -11.44 26.05 -12.87
C ASN A 186 -11.23 27.25 -11.94
N LEU A 187 -10.18 27.20 -11.10
CA LEU A 187 -9.88 28.28 -10.16
C LEU A 187 -9.43 29.57 -10.82
N THR A 188 -8.74 29.50 -11.95
CA THR A 188 -8.35 30.68 -12.76
C THR A 188 -9.55 31.41 -13.38
N GLN A 189 -10.72 30.77 -13.49
CA GLN A 189 -11.95 31.40 -13.97
C GLN A 189 -12.69 32.17 -12.88
N ILE A 190 -12.33 31.96 -11.61
CA ILE A 190 -12.95 32.62 -10.47
C ILE A 190 -12.28 33.99 -10.29
N SER A 191 -13.08 35.05 -10.23
CA SER A 191 -12.58 36.42 -10.16
C SER A 191 -11.71 36.66 -8.91
N ALA A 192 -10.60 37.39 -9.08
CA ALA A 192 -9.69 37.74 -7.99
C ALA A 192 -10.30 38.74 -6.97
N THR A 193 -11.37 39.42 -7.35
CA THR A 193 -12.03 40.48 -6.56
C THR A 193 -13.10 39.97 -5.59
N THR A 194 -13.38 38.67 -5.57
CA THR A 194 -14.52 38.13 -4.81
C THR A 194 -14.14 37.74 -3.37
N SER A 195 -15.11 37.84 -2.44
CA SER A 195 -14.91 37.44 -1.03
C SER A 195 -14.91 35.92 -0.90
N TYR A 196 -13.72 35.32 -0.85
CA TYR A 196 -13.51 33.88 -0.63
C TYR A 196 -13.82 33.43 0.80
N ASN A 197 -14.31 34.32 1.66
CA ASN A 197 -14.69 34.01 3.02
C ASN A 197 -16.18 33.65 3.14
N SER A 198 -16.99 33.90 2.12
CA SER A 198 -18.42 33.56 2.12
C SER A 198 -18.63 32.11 1.67
N PHE A 199 -19.12 31.27 2.59
CA PHE A 199 -19.49 29.89 2.28
C PHE A 199 -20.63 29.84 1.24
N THR A 200 -21.63 30.72 1.35
CA THR A 200 -22.73 30.80 0.37
C THR A 200 -22.18 31.07 -1.02
N TYR A 201 -21.26 32.04 -1.18
CA TYR A 201 -20.65 32.33 -2.46
C TYR A 201 -19.85 31.12 -2.97
N LEU A 202 -18.97 30.54 -2.14
CA LEU A 202 -18.18 29.40 -2.58
C LEU A 202 -19.06 28.24 -3.02
N SER A 203 -20.19 27.99 -2.35
CA SER A 203 -21.13 26.93 -2.71
C SER A 203 -21.78 27.08 -4.09
N THR A 204 -21.72 28.27 -4.70
CA THR A 204 -22.15 28.48 -6.09
C THR A 204 -21.16 27.92 -7.12
N ILE A 205 -19.93 27.62 -6.71
CA ILE A 205 -18.91 27.01 -7.55
C ILE A 205 -19.17 25.50 -7.59
N GLY A 206 -19.99 25.05 -8.54
CA GLY A 206 -20.44 23.66 -8.61
C GLY A 206 -19.35 22.60 -8.82
N THR A 207 -18.14 23.00 -9.21
CA THR A 207 -17.00 22.09 -9.46
C THR A 207 -16.09 21.92 -8.25
N ALA A 208 -16.12 22.84 -7.29
CA ALA A 208 -15.14 22.89 -6.23
C ALA A 208 -15.59 22.12 -4.98
N ASN A 209 -14.64 21.44 -4.34
CA ASN A 209 -14.86 20.86 -3.03
C ASN A 209 -14.67 21.93 -1.95
N ILE A 210 -15.61 22.02 -1.01
CA ILE A 210 -15.63 23.05 0.03
C ILE A 210 -15.82 22.38 1.38
N VAL A 211 -14.90 22.67 2.30
CA VAL A 211 -14.98 22.19 3.69
C VAL A 211 -14.80 23.36 4.63
N ARG A 212 -15.68 23.44 5.63
CA ARG A 212 -15.50 24.30 6.80
C ARG A 212 -15.14 23.45 8.02
N LYS A 213 -14.27 23.96 8.88
CA LYS A 213 -13.92 23.37 10.18
C LYS A 213 -14.00 24.43 11.26
N GLY A 214 -14.44 24.03 12.46
CA GLY A 214 -14.70 24.96 13.57
C GLY A 214 -15.95 25.81 13.37
N GLY A 215 -16.37 26.54 14.41
CA GLY A 215 -17.52 27.45 14.33
C GLY A 215 -18.82 26.74 13.95
N ALA A 216 -19.33 25.88 14.84
CA ALA A 216 -20.57 25.11 14.63
C ALA A 216 -21.79 26.02 14.49
N SER A 217 -21.76 27.19 15.14
CA SER A 217 -22.70 28.26 14.83
C SER A 217 -22.52 28.70 13.37
N ASN A 218 -23.60 28.71 12.58
CA ASN A 218 -23.56 29.22 11.20
C ASN A 218 -23.32 30.75 11.13
N ALA A 219 -22.97 31.39 12.24
CA ALA A 219 -22.78 32.82 12.36
C ALA A 219 -21.59 33.30 11.51
N GLY A 220 -21.84 34.26 10.63
CA GLY A 220 -20.82 34.91 9.81
C GLY A 220 -20.23 34.08 8.67
N TRP A 221 -20.63 32.81 8.49
CA TRP A 221 -20.13 31.98 7.39
C TRP A 221 -20.70 32.43 6.04
N ASP A 222 -21.94 32.89 6.00
CA ASP A 222 -22.63 33.27 4.76
C ASP A 222 -22.12 34.59 4.17
N ASP A 223 -21.79 35.57 5.01
CA ASP A 223 -21.30 36.89 4.60
C ASP A 223 -19.77 37.05 4.71
N GLY A 224 -19.08 36.05 5.30
CA GLY A 224 -17.63 36.05 5.50
C GLY A 224 -17.16 36.72 6.80
N ALA A 225 -18.08 37.20 7.64
CA ALA A 225 -17.77 37.80 8.94
C ALA A 225 -17.23 36.79 9.97
N TRP A 226 -17.31 35.48 9.72
CA TRP A 226 -16.79 34.44 10.62
C TRP A 226 -15.31 34.60 10.96
N THR A 227 -14.55 35.33 10.12
CA THR A 227 -13.14 35.65 10.37
C THR A 227 -12.91 36.64 11.50
N THR A 228 -13.91 37.44 11.85
CA THR A 228 -13.86 38.46 12.92
C THR A 228 -14.74 38.12 14.11
N VAL A 229 -15.67 37.16 13.96
CA VAL A 229 -16.51 36.66 15.06
C VAL A 229 -15.65 35.94 16.09
N ASP A 230 -15.88 36.24 17.36
CA ASP A 230 -15.29 35.49 18.46
C ASP A 230 -16.02 34.15 18.62
N VAL A 231 -15.29 33.06 18.45
CA VAL A 231 -15.83 31.70 18.44
C VAL A 231 -15.42 31.05 19.76
N PRO A 232 -16.36 30.49 20.54
CA PRO A 232 -16.04 29.88 21.82
C PRO A 232 -15.08 28.70 21.64
N ALA A 233 -14.23 28.48 22.64
CA ALA A 233 -13.17 27.47 22.58
C ALA A 233 -13.68 26.03 22.39
N THR A 234 -14.91 25.74 22.80
CA THR A 234 -15.63 24.47 22.58
C THR A 234 -15.93 24.18 21.11
N GLU A 235 -15.88 25.19 20.24
CA GLU A 235 -16.11 25.07 18.80
C GLU A 235 -14.81 25.05 18.00
N TRP A 236 -13.64 25.19 18.64
CA TRP A 236 -12.35 25.14 17.96
C TRP A 236 -12.02 23.72 17.50
N ARG A 237 -11.48 23.58 16.29
CA ARG A 237 -11.09 22.29 15.70
C ARG A 237 -9.68 22.34 15.13
N PRO A 238 -9.00 21.20 14.93
CA PRO A 238 -7.77 21.16 14.14
C PRO A 238 -8.03 21.66 12.73
N ILE A 239 -7.37 22.76 12.37
CA ILE A 239 -7.49 23.39 11.06
C ILE A 239 -6.23 23.20 10.21
N ARG A 240 -5.08 22.98 10.85
CA ARG A 240 -3.82 22.72 10.17
C ARG A 240 -2.97 21.69 10.89
N ILE A 241 -2.50 20.68 10.18
CA ILE A 241 -1.45 19.76 10.65
C ILE A 241 -0.14 20.20 10.01
N ILE A 242 0.78 20.72 10.83
CA ILE A 242 2.03 21.32 10.37
C ILE A 242 3.09 20.24 10.20
N THR A 243 3.32 19.46 11.24
CA THR A 243 4.34 18.42 11.32
C THR A 243 3.78 17.16 11.94
N VAL A 244 4.27 16.01 11.46
CA VAL A 244 3.91 14.69 11.98
C VAL A 244 5.18 13.85 12.09
N ALA A 245 5.10 12.75 12.83
CA ALA A 245 6.10 11.69 12.80
C ALA A 245 5.43 10.34 12.55
N PRO A 246 6.11 9.38 11.90
CA PRO A 246 5.61 8.01 11.83
C PRO A 246 5.40 7.44 13.23
N THR A 247 4.26 6.77 13.47
CA THR A 247 3.96 6.17 14.78
C THR A 247 4.99 5.12 15.17
N VAL A 248 5.59 4.44 14.20
CA VAL A 248 6.69 3.50 14.41
C VAL A 248 7.92 4.15 15.06
N CYS A 249 8.14 5.46 14.87
CA CYS A 249 9.26 6.18 15.48
C CYS A 249 9.05 6.46 16.99
N LEU A 250 7.85 6.21 17.53
CA LEU A 250 7.60 6.25 18.98
C LEU A 250 8.10 5.00 19.69
N LEU A 251 8.33 3.91 18.96
CA LEU A 251 8.71 2.61 19.52
C LEU A 251 10.19 2.62 19.96
N THR A 252 10.59 1.65 20.77
CA THR A 252 11.99 1.50 21.15
C THR A 252 12.87 1.16 19.95
N ASN A 253 14.16 1.48 20.03
CA ASN A 253 15.12 1.17 18.96
C ASN A 253 15.15 -0.32 18.59
N ASP A 254 14.94 -1.21 19.55
CA ASP A 254 14.86 -2.66 19.31
C ASP A 254 13.66 -3.03 18.42
N ILE A 255 12.47 -2.53 18.76
CA ILE A 255 11.26 -2.79 17.97
C ILE A 255 11.37 -2.15 16.58
N GLN A 256 11.92 -0.92 16.50
CA GLN A 256 12.17 -0.27 15.23
C GLN A 256 13.15 -1.08 14.35
N ALA A 257 14.23 -1.60 14.92
CA ALA A 257 15.18 -2.45 14.19
C ALA A 257 14.49 -3.72 13.67
N ARG A 258 13.70 -4.40 14.51
CA ARG A 258 12.94 -5.60 14.10
C ARG A 258 11.90 -5.31 13.01
N LEU A 259 11.27 -4.14 13.04
CA LEU A 259 10.37 -3.70 11.97
C LEU A 259 11.16 -3.44 10.68
N THR A 260 12.31 -2.78 10.76
CA THR A 260 13.18 -2.55 9.59
C THR A 260 13.67 -3.87 9.00
N GLU A 261 14.19 -4.78 9.81
CA GLU A 261 14.60 -6.12 9.39
C GLU A 261 13.47 -6.88 8.72
N LEU A 262 12.27 -6.89 9.33
CA LEU A 262 11.11 -7.53 8.73
C LEU A 262 10.78 -6.90 7.37
N TYR A 263 10.81 -5.57 7.28
CA TYR A 263 10.52 -4.84 6.04
C TYR A 263 11.57 -5.09 4.94
N ASP A 264 12.85 -5.24 5.30
CA ASP A 264 13.91 -5.61 4.36
C ASP A 264 13.74 -7.05 3.87
N ASP A 265 13.29 -7.93 4.76
CA ASP A 265 12.89 -9.30 4.47
C ASP A 265 11.58 -9.42 3.65
N ARG A 266 10.96 -8.30 3.24
CA ARG A 266 9.71 -8.32 2.46
C ARG A 266 9.86 -9.06 1.14
N LEU A 267 11.08 -9.16 0.60
CA LEU A 267 11.38 -9.86 -0.64
C LEU A 267 12.01 -11.22 -0.33
N LEU A 268 11.43 -12.28 -0.87
CA LEU A 268 12.05 -13.60 -0.91
C LEU A 268 12.42 -13.91 -2.36
N CYS A 269 13.72 -13.88 -2.66
CA CYS A 269 14.25 -14.42 -3.91
C CYS A 269 14.48 -15.92 -3.74
N LEU A 270 13.66 -16.74 -4.41
CA LEU A 270 13.93 -18.17 -4.49
C LEU A 270 14.89 -18.41 -5.65
N GLN A 271 16.18 -18.55 -5.33
CA GLN A 271 17.16 -18.94 -6.33
C GLN A 271 16.88 -20.37 -6.81
N PRO A 272 16.87 -20.62 -8.14
CA PRO A 272 16.91 -21.98 -8.66
C PRO A 272 18.14 -22.69 -8.11
N LEU A 273 17.98 -23.90 -7.55
CA LEU A 273 19.03 -24.70 -6.90
C LEU A 273 20.21 -25.11 -7.82
N ILE A 274 20.23 -24.68 -9.09
CA ILE A 274 21.24 -25.05 -10.08
C ILE A 274 21.78 -23.78 -10.74
N VAL A 275 22.59 -23.02 -10.00
CA VAL A 275 23.47 -22.03 -10.61
C VAL A 275 24.85 -22.66 -10.65
N ASN A 276 25.19 -23.27 -11.78
CA ASN A 276 26.58 -23.60 -12.09
C ASN A 276 27.41 -22.30 -12.06
N PRO A 277 28.72 -22.34 -11.75
CA PRO A 277 29.56 -21.15 -11.75
C PRO A 277 29.40 -20.38 -13.07
N LEU A 278 29.11 -19.08 -12.96
CA LEU A 278 28.81 -18.17 -14.06
C LEU A 278 29.91 -18.22 -15.13
N GLY A 279 29.72 -19.05 -16.16
CA GLY A 279 30.53 -19.03 -17.37
C GLY A 279 30.18 -17.81 -18.22
N TRP A 280 31.09 -17.36 -19.08
CA TRP A 280 30.91 -16.18 -19.94
C TRP A 280 29.74 -16.29 -20.94
N GLU A 281 29.10 -17.46 -21.04
CA GLU A 281 27.97 -17.73 -21.93
C GLU A 281 26.59 -17.48 -21.30
N TRP A 282 26.55 -17.03 -20.04
CA TRP A 282 25.32 -16.84 -19.27
C TRP A 282 24.96 -15.36 -19.17
N GLU A 283 23.69 -15.04 -19.40
CA GLU A 283 23.11 -13.73 -19.06
C GLU A 283 22.10 -13.92 -17.93
N THR A 284 22.17 -13.07 -16.91
CA THR A 284 21.21 -13.05 -15.80
C THR A 284 20.49 -11.71 -15.77
N CYS A 285 19.18 -11.74 -15.57
CA CYS A 285 18.37 -10.55 -15.34
C CYS A 285 17.68 -10.69 -13.97
N ASP A 286 17.85 -9.66 -13.13
CA ASP A 286 17.36 -9.59 -11.77
C ASP A 286 16.35 -8.44 -11.63
N ASP A 287 15.10 -8.78 -11.33
CA ASP A 287 14.02 -7.81 -11.13
C ASP A 287 13.95 -7.25 -9.71
N THR A 288 14.94 -7.46 -8.85
CA THR A 288 14.90 -6.99 -7.45
C THR A 288 14.64 -5.49 -7.35
N ASP A 289 15.22 -4.67 -8.24
CA ASP A 289 14.99 -3.21 -8.30
C ASP A 289 13.53 -2.84 -8.63
N ASN A 290 12.81 -3.75 -9.28
CA ASN A 290 11.40 -3.57 -9.63
C ASN A 290 10.45 -4.32 -8.70
N ALA A 291 10.97 -5.07 -7.71
CA ALA A 291 10.15 -5.91 -6.85
C ALA A 291 9.22 -5.10 -5.93
N SER A 292 9.46 -3.79 -5.75
CA SER A 292 8.53 -2.87 -5.07
C SER A 292 7.34 -2.44 -5.94
N ARG A 293 7.35 -2.73 -7.24
CA ARG A 293 6.28 -2.37 -8.17
C ARG A 293 5.22 -3.48 -8.27
N THR A 294 4.03 -3.13 -8.73
CA THR A 294 2.94 -4.08 -8.95
C THR A 294 2.90 -4.53 -10.41
N ILE A 295 2.99 -5.83 -10.66
CA ILE A 295 2.89 -6.42 -11.99
C ILE A 295 1.48 -6.17 -12.55
N SER A 296 1.40 -5.65 -13.77
CA SER A 296 0.16 -5.43 -14.52
C SER A 296 -0.07 -6.48 -15.61
N LYS A 297 1.03 -6.98 -16.19
CA LYS A 297 1.00 -7.90 -17.33
C LYS A 297 2.34 -8.63 -17.43
N VAL A 298 2.29 -9.90 -17.81
CA VAL A 298 3.47 -10.69 -18.16
C VAL A 298 3.39 -11.09 -19.62
N GLU A 299 4.49 -10.99 -20.33
CA GLU A 299 4.62 -11.39 -21.72
C GLU A 299 5.69 -12.47 -21.83
N VAL A 300 5.36 -13.59 -22.45
CA VAL A 300 6.27 -14.72 -22.64
C VAL A 300 6.49 -14.91 -24.14
N HIS A 301 7.75 -14.93 -24.54
CA HIS A 301 8.16 -15.26 -25.89
C HIS A 301 8.57 -16.72 -25.93
N SER A 302 7.85 -17.53 -26.71
CA SER A 302 8.06 -18.98 -26.73
C SER A 302 7.96 -19.57 -28.13
N SER A 303 8.81 -20.55 -28.39
CA SER A 303 8.67 -21.53 -29.45
C SER A 303 8.44 -22.91 -28.80
N GLY A 304 9.14 -23.97 -29.22
CA GLY A 304 9.30 -25.18 -28.40
C GLY A 304 10.14 -24.98 -27.13
N TYR A 305 10.61 -23.75 -26.89
CA TYR A 305 11.36 -23.30 -25.71
C TYR A 305 10.91 -21.89 -25.32
N ILE A 306 11.17 -21.51 -24.06
CA ILE A 306 11.05 -20.11 -23.63
C ILE A 306 12.30 -19.35 -24.04
N ILE A 307 12.11 -18.28 -24.82
CA ILE A 307 13.17 -17.47 -25.42
C ILE A 307 13.34 -16.16 -24.65
N GLY A 308 12.25 -15.63 -24.09
CA GLY A 308 12.26 -14.39 -23.35
C GLY A 308 11.00 -14.18 -22.52
N LEU A 309 11.13 -13.28 -21.56
CA LEU A 309 10.12 -12.91 -20.59
C LEU A 309 10.12 -11.39 -20.45
N SER A 310 8.94 -10.79 -20.33
CA SER A 310 8.84 -9.37 -20.01
C SER A 310 7.77 -9.15 -18.95
N VAL A 311 8.11 -8.39 -17.91
CA VAL A 311 7.22 -8.02 -16.82
C VAL A 311 6.89 -6.55 -16.99
N HIS A 312 5.61 -6.25 -17.14
CA HIS A 312 5.11 -4.88 -17.21
C HIS A 312 4.51 -4.54 -15.85
N TYR A 313 4.92 -3.40 -15.32
CA TYR A 313 4.45 -2.86 -14.04
C TYR A 313 3.35 -1.82 -14.28
N LEU A 314 2.56 -1.52 -13.25
CA LEU A 314 1.42 -0.60 -13.37
C LEU A 314 1.82 0.85 -13.63
N ASP A 315 3.02 1.24 -13.18
CA ASP A 315 3.63 2.55 -13.42
C ASP A 315 4.26 2.70 -14.82
N GLY A 316 4.08 1.68 -15.68
CA GLY A 316 4.58 1.69 -17.05
C GLY A 316 6.02 1.21 -17.21
N VAL A 317 6.74 0.91 -16.13
CA VAL A 317 8.06 0.29 -16.23
C VAL A 317 7.95 -1.11 -16.79
N VAL A 318 8.93 -1.50 -17.61
CA VAL A 318 8.99 -2.82 -18.22
C VAL A 318 10.37 -3.42 -17.96
N SER A 319 10.39 -4.58 -17.32
CA SER A 319 11.58 -5.42 -17.27
C SER A 319 11.54 -6.44 -18.40
N ARG A 320 12.70 -6.71 -19.01
CA ARG A 320 12.86 -7.65 -20.11
C ARG A 320 14.04 -8.57 -19.82
N ALA A 321 13.82 -9.86 -20.01
CA ALA A 321 14.83 -10.91 -19.95
C ALA A 321 14.78 -11.76 -21.23
N GLY A 322 15.96 -12.14 -21.72
CA GLY A 322 16.08 -12.92 -22.96
C GLY A 322 15.74 -12.11 -24.21
N ARG A 323 15.20 -12.77 -25.24
CA ARG A 323 15.00 -12.17 -26.57
C ARG A 323 13.52 -12.04 -26.94
N GLU A 324 13.20 -10.99 -27.68
CA GLU A 324 11.90 -10.82 -28.34
C GLU A 324 11.77 -11.76 -29.55
N ALA A 325 10.67 -12.51 -29.61
CA ALA A 325 10.31 -13.37 -30.73
C ALA A 325 8.87 -13.08 -31.22
N ALA A 326 8.56 -13.45 -32.46
CA ALA A 326 7.26 -13.23 -33.08
C ALA A 326 6.11 -13.93 -32.33
N ASN A 327 6.37 -15.12 -31.76
CA ASN A 327 5.40 -15.84 -30.96
C ASN A 327 5.39 -15.30 -29.53
N LYS A 328 4.43 -14.42 -29.28
CA LYS A 328 4.26 -13.70 -28.02
C LYS A 328 2.93 -14.05 -27.37
N HIS A 329 2.99 -14.54 -26.13
CA HIS A 329 1.82 -14.77 -25.31
C HIS A 329 1.73 -13.69 -24.23
N THR A 330 0.57 -13.06 -24.13
CA THR A 330 0.35 -11.96 -23.17
C THR A 330 -0.66 -12.40 -22.12
N PHE A 331 -0.30 -12.26 -20.85
CA PHE A 331 -1.16 -12.52 -19.72
C PHE A 331 -1.36 -11.24 -18.90
N LYS A 332 -2.53 -10.61 -19.08
CA LYS A 332 -2.90 -9.37 -18.39
C LYS A 332 -3.61 -9.67 -17.06
N LEU A 333 -3.19 -8.97 -16.01
CA LEU A 333 -3.81 -9.04 -14.68
C LEU A 333 -4.93 -8.00 -14.57
N THR A 334 -5.99 -8.37 -13.86
CA THR A 334 -7.08 -7.45 -13.51
C THR A 334 -6.74 -6.69 -12.22
N ASN A 335 -7.45 -5.60 -11.91
CA ASN A 335 -7.19 -4.87 -10.68
C ASN A 335 -7.39 -5.77 -9.43
N GLY A 336 -6.46 -5.68 -8.47
CA GLY A 336 -6.39 -6.52 -7.28
C GLY A 336 -6.11 -8.00 -7.55
N GLU A 337 -5.61 -8.35 -8.73
CA GLU A 337 -5.19 -9.71 -9.06
C GLU A 337 -3.67 -9.82 -9.12
N HIS A 338 -3.14 -10.85 -8.49
CA HIS A 338 -1.69 -11.07 -8.39
C HIS A 338 -1.34 -12.48 -8.81
N ILE A 339 -0.13 -12.70 -9.31
CA ILE A 339 0.39 -14.05 -9.60
C ILE A 339 0.87 -14.65 -8.27
N VAL A 340 0.40 -15.85 -7.94
CA VAL A 340 0.70 -16.54 -6.67
C VAL A 340 1.50 -17.83 -6.88
N GLU A 341 1.46 -18.39 -8.08
CA GLU A 341 2.24 -19.57 -8.44
C GLU A 341 2.72 -19.43 -9.90
N VAL A 342 3.91 -19.95 -10.18
CA VAL A 342 4.48 -20.07 -11.52
C VAL A 342 4.84 -21.53 -11.74
N LEU A 343 4.17 -22.18 -12.69
CA LEU A 343 4.56 -23.48 -13.20
C LEU A 343 5.62 -23.27 -14.28
N THR A 344 6.74 -23.97 -14.18
CA THR A 344 7.82 -24.00 -15.17
C THR A 344 8.10 -25.44 -15.56
N CYS A 345 8.46 -25.71 -16.81
CA CYS A 345 8.87 -27.04 -17.28
C CYS A 345 10.28 -26.96 -17.84
N THR A 346 11.16 -27.86 -17.40
CA THR A 346 12.57 -27.86 -17.82
C THR A 346 12.95 -29.20 -18.45
N ASP A 347 13.68 -29.14 -19.56
CA ASP A 347 14.25 -30.31 -20.25
C ASP A 347 15.76 -30.09 -20.38
N GLY A 348 16.52 -30.88 -19.62
CA GLY A 348 17.94 -30.62 -19.40
C GLY A 348 18.14 -29.26 -18.71
N GLU A 349 18.88 -28.37 -19.36
CA GLU A 349 19.12 -27.01 -18.86
C GLU A 349 18.17 -25.96 -19.44
N TRP A 350 17.21 -26.35 -20.30
CA TRP A 350 16.38 -25.40 -21.05
C TRP A 350 14.96 -25.31 -20.52
N LEU A 351 14.46 -24.09 -20.39
CA LEU A 351 13.09 -23.82 -20.00
C LEU A 351 12.16 -24.05 -21.22
N ARG A 352 11.29 -25.06 -21.12
CA ARG A 352 10.37 -25.49 -22.18
C ARG A 352 9.02 -24.80 -22.10
N GLY A 353 8.50 -24.66 -20.88
CA GLY A 353 7.13 -24.25 -20.65
C GLY A 353 6.99 -23.36 -19.42
N MET A 354 5.99 -22.47 -19.46
CA MET A 354 5.63 -21.62 -18.34
C MET A 354 4.11 -21.38 -18.28
N GLN A 355 3.55 -21.36 -17.07
CA GLN A 355 2.17 -20.97 -16.81
C GLN A 355 2.08 -20.19 -15.49
N PHE A 356 1.24 -19.16 -15.47
CA PHE A 356 0.97 -18.34 -14.29
C PHE A 356 -0.38 -18.66 -13.70
N ILE A 357 -0.46 -18.71 -12.37
CA ILE A 357 -1.71 -18.91 -11.63
C ILE A 357 -1.93 -17.70 -10.73
N THR A 358 -3.13 -17.14 -10.77
CA THR A 358 -3.46 -15.92 -10.03
C THR A 358 -4.16 -16.19 -8.71
N SER A 359 -4.15 -15.15 -7.88
CA SER A 359 -4.85 -15.03 -6.61
C SER A 359 -6.37 -15.21 -6.76
N LYS A 360 -6.93 -14.96 -7.96
CA LYS A 360 -8.34 -15.20 -8.32
C LYS A 360 -8.59 -16.57 -8.96
N GLY A 361 -7.56 -17.40 -9.09
CA GLY A 361 -7.65 -18.74 -9.67
C GLY A 361 -7.65 -18.83 -11.18
N ARG A 362 -7.37 -17.71 -11.86
CA ARG A 362 -7.16 -17.75 -13.30
C ARG A 362 -5.80 -18.38 -13.59
N CYS A 363 -5.76 -19.19 -14.63
CA CYS A 363 -4.52 -19.70 -15.19
C CYS A 363 -4.24 -19.00 -16.51
N SER A 364 -2.99 -18.67 -16.78
CA SER A 364 -2.58 -18.33 -18.14
C SER A 364 -2.67 -19.58 -19.03
N VAL A 365 -2.63 -19.38 -20.35
CA VAL A 365 -2.24 -20.48 -21.24
C VAL A 365 -0.83 -20.96 -20.88
N ILE A 366 -0.54 -22.22 -21.18
CA ILE A 366 0.83 -22.70 -21.13
C ILE A 366 1.56 -22.08 -22.33
N CYS A 367 2.61 -21.33 -22.04
CA CYS A 367 3.50 -20.79 -23.06
C CYS A 367 4.61 -21.83 -23.28
N GLY A 368 4.93 -22.16 -24.53
CA GLY A 368 5.89 -23.21 -24.88
C GLY A 368 5.30 -24.62 -24.83
N THR A 369 6.10 -25.62 -24.44
CA THR A 369 5.68 -27.03 -24.32
C THR A 369 5.76 -27.50 -22.87
N LEU A 370 4.86 -28.42 -22.48
CA LEU A 370 4.92 -29.10 -21.18
C LEU A 370 5.93 -30.25 -21.16
N ASP A 371 6.97 -30.20 -21.99
CA ASP A 371 7.98 -31.23 -22.02
C ASP A 371 8.95 -31.06 -20.84
N GLY A 372 9.38 -32.19 -20.26
CA GLY A 372 10.34 -32.22 -19.16
C GLY A 372 9.69 -32.20 -17.77
N ILE A 373 10.49 -31.82 -16.77
CA ILE A 373 10.11 -31.88 -15.35
C ILE A 373 9.39 -30.57 -14.98
N PRO A 374 8.10 -30.61 -14.60
CA PRO A 374 7.41 -29.45 -14.13
C PRO A 374 7.82 -29.10 -12.68
N ILE A 375 8.06 -27.82 -12.43
CA ILE A 375 8.39 -27.26 -11.14
C ILE A 375 7.41 -26.11 -10.88
N VAL A 376 6.74 -26.17 -9.73
CA VAL A 376 5.88 -25.08 -9.26
C VAL A 376 6.71 -24.20 -8.33
N SER A 377 7.03 -22.99 -8.79
CA SER A 377 7.62 -21.94 -7.96
C SER A 377 6.51 -21.15 -7.27
N ARG A 378 6.62 -20.99 -5.96
CA ARG A 378 5.70 -20.21 -5.13
C ARG A 378 6.37 -19.80 -3.82
N SER A 379 5.75 -18.85 -3.15
CA SER A 379 6.05 -18.51 -1.77
C SER A 379 4.76 -18.51 -0.95
N LYS A 380 4.75 -19.20 0.20
CA LYS A 380 3.55 -19.26 1.05
C LYS A 380 3.22 -17.86 1.53
N GLY A 381 2.10 -17.33 1.03
CA GLY A 381 1.67 -15.97 1.33
C GLY A 381 2.35 -14.86 0.55
N GLY A 382 3.27 -15.21 -0.34
CA GLY A 382 3.91 -14.26 -1.24
C GLY A 382 3.12 -14.12 -2.54
N ILE A 383 3.20 -12.94 -3.14
CA ILE A 383 2.86 -12.73 -4.54
C ILE A 383 4.12 -12.49 -5.35
N LEU A 384 4.06 -12.85 -6.62
CA LEU A 384 5.16 -12.61 -7.53
C LEU A 384 5.35 -11.11 -7.74
N ALA A 385 6.57 -10.65 -7.52
CA ALA A 385 7.03 -9.28 -7.65
C ALA A 385 7.88 -9.06 -8.91
N GLY A 386 8.54 -10.12 -9.39
CA GLY A 386 9.41 -10.10 -10.55
C GLY A 386 10.08 -11.45 -10.75
N PHE A 387 11.08 -11.53 -11.62
CA PHE A 387 11.87 -12.74 -11.83
C PHE A 387 13.37 -12.51 -11.67
N LEU A 388 14.04 -13.55 -11.18
CA LEU A 388 15.45 -13.78 -11.41
C LEU A 388 15.57 -14.80 -12.54
N THR A 389 16.08 -14.37 -13.68
CA THR A 389 16.15 -15.22 -14.87
C THR A 389 17.59 -15.46 -15.29
N ALA A 390 17.82 -16.59 -15.94
CA ALA A 390 19.07 -16.88 -16.62
C ALA A 390 18.80 -17.36 -18.05
N SER A 391 19.67 -16.96 -18.98
CA SER A 391 19.70 -17.45 -20.35
C SER A 391 21.12 -17.86 -20.75
N LYS A 392 21.21 -18.73 -21.74
CA LYS A 392 22.46 -19.25 -22.27
C LYS A 392 22.37 -19.38 -23.79
N LYS A 393 23.50 -19.19 -24.48
CA LYS A 393 23.60 -19.42 -25.91
C LYS A 393 23.44 -20.91 -26.26
N HIS A 394 22.33 -21.24 -26.90
CA HIS A 394 22.02 -22.53 -27.51
C HIS A 394 22.77 -22.72 -28.84
N PRO A 395 23.28 -23.93 -29.14
CA PRO A 395 24.01 -24.21 -30.39
C PRO A 395 23.24 -23.92 -31.69
N GLN A 396 21.92 -24.08 -31.68
CA GLN A 396 21.05 -23.97 -32.87
C GLN A 396 20.09 -22.77 -32.85
N TRP A 397 19.75 -22.26 -31.66
CA TRP A 397 18.63 -21.32 -31.48
C TRP A 397 19.06 -20.04 -30.76
N GLU A 398 20.38 -19.77 -30.73
CA GLU A 398 20.98 -18.64 -30.00
C GLU A 398 20.54 -18.60 -28.53
N TYR A 399 20.28 -17.45 -27.92
CA TYR A 399 19.98 -17.39 -26.48
C TYR A 399 18.60 -17.97 -26.15
N LEU A 400 18.59 -18.98 -25.27
CA LEU A 400 17.39 -19.57 -24.69
C LEU A 400 17.41 -19.41 -23.17
N MET A 401 16.23 -19.31 -22.55
CA MET A 401 16.15 -19.25 -21.09
C MET A 401 16.45 -20.62 -20.50
N THR A 402 17.28 -20.62 -19.45
CA THR A 402 17.63 -21.83 -18.69
C THR A 402 16.88 -21.91 -17.37
N SER A 403 16.52 -20.76 -16.79
CA SER A 403 15.72 -20.71 -15.57
C SER A 403 14.95 -19.40 -15.40
N ALA A 404 13.89 -19.46 -14.60
CA ALA A 404 13.13 -18.31 -14.13
C ALA A 404 12.68 -18.55 -12.68
N GLY A 405 13.45 -18.00 -11.74
CA GLY A 405 13.10 -17.95 -10.33
C GLY A 405 12.14 -16.80 -10.04
N GLY A 406 11.11 -17.04 -9.24
CA GLY A 406 10.21 -15.96 -8.80
C GLY A 406 10.84 -15.15 -7.67
N ILE A 407 10.73 -13.83 -7.76
CA ILE A 407 10.93 -12.92 -6.63
C ILE A 407 9.56 -12.71 -6.00
N TRP A 408 9.43 -13.04 -4.72
CA TRP A 408 8.13 -13.02 -4.02
C TRP A 408 8.10 -11.94 -2.97
N ARG A 409 6.97 -11.25 -2.82
CA ARG A 409 6.77 -10.24 -1.78
C ARG A 409 5.50 -10.45 -0.97
N TYR A 410 5.49 -9.99 0.27
CA TYR A 410 4.43 -10.27 1.25
C TYR A 410 3.61 -9.05 1.67
N ASP A 411 4.02 -7.86 1.26
CA ASP A 411 3.54 -6.58 1.75
C ASP A 411 2.37 -5.99 0.93
N LEU A 412 1.87 -6.70 -0.09
CA LEU A 412 0.82 -6.19 -0.99
C LEU A 412 -0.56 -6.86 -0.85
N VAL A 413 -0.72 -7.90 -0.03
CA VAL A 413 -1.99 -8.65 0.02
C VAL A 413 -2.58 -8.68 1.43
N PRO A 414 -3.77 -8.09 1.66
CA PRO A 414 -4.40 -8.07 2.98
C PRO A 414 -4.96 -9.44 3.39
N LYS A 415 -5.19 -10.35 2.43
CA LYS A 415 -5.63 -11.73 2.65
C LYS A 415 -5.10 -12.62 1.54
N ILE A 416 -4.24 -13.58 1.87
CA ILE A 416 -3.68 -14.53 0.89
C ILE A 416 -4.80 -15.41 0.34
N PRO A 417 -5.01 -15.46 -0.97
CA PRO A 417 -5.80 -16.53 -1.54
C PRO A 417 -4.99 -17.81 -1.46
N LYS A 418 -5.60 -18.89 -0.95
CA LYS A 418 -4.99 -20.23 -0.85
C LYS A 418 -3.94 -20.42 0.25
N GLN A 419 -4.06 -19.73 1.39
CA GLN A 419 -3.17 -19.94 2.54
C GLN A 419 -3.15 -21.40 3.03
N ASP A 420 -4.28 -22.09 2.88
CA ASP A 420 -4.52 -23.47 3.34
C ASP A 420 -4.64 -24.49 2.21
N ASP A 421 -4.43 -24.10 0.95
CA ASP A 421 -4.54 -25.06 -0.15
C ASP A 421 -3.40 -26.09 -0.04
N VAL A 422 -3.76 -27.37 -0.07
CA VAL A 422 -2.80 -28.45 -0.28
C VAL A 422 -2.35 -28.38 -1.73
N TYR A 423 -1.06 -28.16 -1.92
CA TYR A 423 -0.52 -27.99 -3.24
C TYR A 423 -0.09 -29.31 -3.86
N SER A 424 -0.22 -29.41 -5.18
CA SER A 424 0.23 -30.57 -5.94
C SER A 424 1.74 -30.53 -6.14
N ASP A 425 2.42 -31.62 -5.75
CA ASP A 425 3.80 -31.90 -6.17
C ASP A 425 3.79 -32.72 -7.46
N TYR A 426 4.86 -32.61 -8.26
CA TYR A 426 5.02 -33.45 -9.44
C TYR A 426 5.45 -34.86 -9.05
N TYR A 427 4.68 -35.85 -9.50
CA TYR A 427 5.02 -37.27 -9.40
C TYR A 427 5.11 -37.86 -10.79
N GLY A 428 6.33 -38.11 -11.27
CA GLY A 428 6.57 -38.68 -12.59
C GLY A 428 8.04 -39.03 -12.84
N ALA A 429 8.31 -39.73 -13.95
CA ALA A 429 9.65 -40.13 -14.34
C ALA A 429 10.47 -38.91 -14.80
N ARG A 430 11.58 -38.63 -14.12
CA ARG A 430 12.42 -37.44 -14.40
C ARG A 430 13.12 -37.46 -15.75
N ASN A 431 13.28 -38.65 -16.35
CA ASN A 431 14.17 -38.87 -17.50
C ASN A 431 13.46 -39.58 -18.67
N LEU A 432 12.13 -39.68 -18.67
CA LEU A 432 11.38 -40.35 -19.73
C LEU A 432 10.36 -39.41 -20.35
N PRO A 433 10.18 -39.46 -21.69
CA PRO A 433 9.20 -38.64 -22.38
C PRO A 433 7.78 -39.04 -21.93
N GLY A 434 6.99 -38.05 -21.53
CA GLY A 434 5.60 -38.21 -21.15
C GLY A 434 4.88 -36.87 -21.18
N THR A 435 3.59 -36.90 -21.49
CA THR A 435 2.77 -35.68 -21.49
C THR A 435 2.34 -35.37 -20.06
N ASN A 436 2.77 -34.21 -19.54
CA ASN A 436 2.35 -33.78 -18.22
C ASN A 436 0.84 -33.47 -18.20
N PHE A 437 0.14 -34.01 -17.19
CA PHE A 437 -1.27 -33.71 -16.95
C PHE A 437 -1.40 -32.48 -16.05
N ASN A 438 -2.21 -31.51 -16.49
CA ASN A 438 -2.49 -30.29 -15.74
C ASN A 438 -3.97 -29.90 -15.91
N ASP A 439 -4.77 -30.15 -14.88
CA ASP A 439 -6.20 -29.86 -14.84
C ASP A 439 -6.53 -28.46 -14.31
N ARG A 440 -5.53 -27.72 -13.80
CA ARG A 440 -5.69 -26.37 -13.22
C ARG A 440 -6.46 -25.40 -14.14
N PRO A 441 -6.23 -25.38 -15.47
CA PRO A 441 -7.01 -24.53 -16.38
C PRO A 441 -8.50 -24.87 -16.44
N LEU A 442 -8.87 -26.13 -16.18
CA LEU A 442 -10.24 -26.62 -16.19
C LEU A 442 -10.91 -26.41 -14.83
N ILE A 443 -10.22 -26.71 -13.73
CA ILE A 443 -10.80 -26.69 -12.38
C ILE A 443 -10.73 -25.32 -11.70
N GLY A 444 -9.81 -24.45 -12.13
CA GLY A 444 -9.56 -23.16 -11.49
C GLY A 444 -9.14 -23.31 -10.01
N ASN A 445 -9.80 -22.56 -9.12
CA ASN A 445 -9.62 -22.72 -7.67
C ASN A 445 -10.59 -23.76 -7.11
N SER A 446 -10.04 -24.77 -6.45
CA SER A 446 -10.62 -26.03 -5.94
C SER A 446 -11.76 -25.93 -4.91
N GLY A 447 -12.43 -24.78 -4.79
CA GLY A 447 -13.62 -24.62 -3.96
C GLY A 447 -14.90 -25.18 -4.60
N SER A 448 -14.96 -25.20 -5.94
CA SER A 448 -16.18 -25.50 -6.71
C SER A 448 -16.26 -26.92 -7.24
N MET A 449 -15.13 -27.63 -7.38
CA MET A 449 -15.06 -28.96 -7.98
C MET A 449 -14.07 -29.85 -7.23
N TYR A 450 -14.38 -31.15 -7.17
CA TYR A 450 -13.48 -32.16 -6.63
C TYR A 450 -13.36 -33.34 -7.60
N ILE A 451 -12.22 -34.03 -7.54
CA ILE A 451 -12.01 -35.27 -8.27
C ILE A 451 -12.95 -36.32 -7.68
N SER A 452 -13.89 -36.78 -8.49
CA SER A 452 -14.87 -37.79 -8.11
C SER A 452 -14.46 -39.20 -8.50
N ASN A 453 -13.62 -39.33 -9.53
CA ASN A 453 -13.12 -40.60 -10.03
C ASN A 453 -11.81 -40.40 -10.79
N VAL A 454 -10.88 -41.35 -10.65
CA VAL A 454 -9.69 -41.48 -11.48
C VAL A 454 -9.71 -42.89 -12.05
N ALA A 455 -9.92 -43.01 -13.36
CA ALA A 455 -9.86 -44.28 -14.07
C ALA A 455 -8.52 -44.39 -14.79
N ILE A 456 -7.81 -45.49 -14.56
CA ILE A 456 -6.53 -45.78 -15.18
C ILE A 456 -6.75 -46.95 -16.14
N GLN A 457 -6.44 -46.75 -17.41
CA GLN A 457 -6.42 -47.79 -18.43
C GLN A 457 -4.97 -48.24 -18.58
N ALA A 458 -4.73 -49.55 -18.46
CA ALA A 458 -3.39 -50.11 -18.55
C ALA A 458 -3.40 -51.51 -19.17
N GLY A 459 -2.46 -51.72 -20.10
CA GLY A 459 -2.03 -53.00 -20.63
C GLY A 459 -0.64 -53.36 -20.08
N ALA A 460 0.37 -53.45 -20.95
CA ALA A 460 1.77 -53.61 -20.52
C ALA A 460 2.37 -52.32 -19.90
N HIS A 461 1.77 -51.18 -20.20
CA HIS A 461 2.07 -49.86 -19.67
C HIS A 461 0.75 -49.14 -19.30
N ILE A 462 0.84 -47.96 -18.68
CA ILE A 462 -0.33 -47.09 -18.50
C ILE A 462 -0.68 -46.48 -19.87
N ASP A 463 -1.83 -46.86 -20.41
CA ASP A 463 -2.32 -46.44 -21.73
C ASP A 463 -3.17 -45.16 -21.65
N GLY A 464 -3.77 -44.88 -20.48
CA GLY A 464 -4.57 -43.68 -20.29
C GLY A 464 -4.94 -43.44 -18.83
N ILE A 465 -5.07 -42.15 -18.49
CA ILE A 465 -5.62 -41.71 -17.21
C ILE A 465 -6.79 -40.78 -17.51
N GLN A 466 -7.97 -41.12 -17.02
CA GLN A 466 -9.18 -40.32 -17.11
C GLN A 466 -9.57 -39.82 -15.72
N VAL A 467 -9.60 -38.49 -15.55
CA VAL A 467 -10.02 -37.85 -14.30
C VAL A 467 -11.41 -37.26 -14.49
N SER A 468 -12.34 -37.59 -13.59
CA SER A 468 -13.72 -37.08 -13.62
C SER A 468 -13.99 -36.17 -12.43
N TYR A 469 -14.57 -35.00 -12.67
CA TYR A 469 -14.86 -34.01 -11.65
C TYR A 469 -16.36 -33.97 -11.32
N LYS A 470 -16.67 -33.62 -10.07
CA LYS A 470 -18.04 -33.27 -9.66
C LYS A 470 -18.05 -31.88 -9.03
N PRO A 471 -19.13 -31.10 -9.24
CA PRO A 471 -19.33 -29.87 -8.49
C PRO A 471 -19.45 -30.18 -7.00
N ARG A 472 -18.91 -29.31 -6.16
CA ARG A 472 -19.22 -29.32 -4.74
C ARG A 472 -20.66 -28.80 -4.60
N THR A 473 -21.61 -29.68 -4.35
CA THR A 473 -22.97 -29.27 -4.00
C THR A 473 -22.90 -28.52 -2.67
N THR A 474 -22.97 -27.18 -2.72
CA THR A 474 -23.28 -26.39 -1.54
C THR A 474 -24.67 -26.82 -1.11
N GLY A 475 -24.79 -27.44 0.07
CA GLY A 475 -26.05 -27.95 0.63
C GLY A 475 -27.09 -26.88 0.98
N LEU A 476 -27.16 -25.80 0.22
CA LEU A 476 -28.25 -24.85 0.21
C LEU A 476 -29.07 -25.10 -1.05
N GLY A 477 -29.98 -26.06 -0.94
CA GLY A 477 -31.15 -26.10 -1.83
C GLY A 477 -31.94 -24.83 -1.58
N ILE A 478 -31.81 -23.87 -2.48
CA ILE A 478 -32.88 -22.90 -2.71
C ILE A 478 -33.70 -23.54 -3.82
N ASP A 479 -34.76 -24.23 -3.40
CA ASP A 479 -35.84 -24.62 -4.29
C ASP A 479 -36.44 -23.32 -4.86
N HIS A 480 -36.47 -23.24 -6.20
CA HIS A 480 -37.13 -22.17 -6.94
C HIS A 480 -38.65 -22.33 -6.92
#